data_AF-A0A920YW50-F1
#
_entry.id   AF-A0A920YW50-F1
#
_cell.length_a   1.000
_cell.length_b   1.000
_cell.length_c   1.000
_cell.angle_alpha   90.00
_cell.angle_beta   90.00
_cell.angle_gamma   90.00
#
_symmetry.space_group_name_H-M   'P 1'
#
loop_
_entity.id
_entity.type
_entity.pdbx_description
1 polymer ?
#
loop_
_entity_poly.entity_id
_entity_poly.type
_entity_poly.pdbx_seq_one_letter_code
_entity_poly.pdbx_strand_id
1 'polypeptide(L)'
;MRFLCKIAGHAWRSGYCRRCGATHKEHQWEQIPGKCVEKCTICGKESNIAHTWERIGCVSKCAVCGAEGEPHLWVNHQCSICGTYDKAVQDLFNASYVNTISDKKIQKILNSLNQETLTELAIKAKCAYACHAAKDRVVDTALLARIADESDNEYIVRELRKKFICPHCGATIDAATLALCKCHACGNEVHDFYKVEDTEIDMPDFTCGTRYEKCKRCGKETEHKEFSHYWEGH
;
A
#
# COMPACT_ATOMS: atom_id res chain seq x y z
N MET A 1 -53.38 9.94 -44.27
CA MET A 1 -52.20 9.35 -44.93
C MET A 1 -51.42 8.51 -43.91
N ARG A 2 -51.48 7.16 -43.98
CA ARG A 2 -50.91 6.24 -42.97
C ARG A 2 -49.95 5.17 -43.55
N PHE A 3 -49.68 5.16 -44.86
CA PHE A 3 -49.00 4.03 -45.53
C PHE A 3 -47.47 4.00 -45.36
N LEU A 4 -46.79 5.14 -45.28
CA LEU A 4 -45.32 5.19 -45.22
C LEU A 4 -44.73 4.56 -43.94
N CYS A 5 -45.46 4.58 -42.82
CA CYS A 5 -44.99 3.96 -41.57
C CYS A 5 -45.18 2.43 -41.54
N LYS A 6 -46.07 1.86 -42.37
CA LYS A 6 -46.29 0.42 -42.46
C LYS A 6 -45.14 -0.31 -43.15
N ILE A 7 -44.43 0.38 -44.05
CA ILE A 7 -43.35 -0.20 -44.87
C ILE A 7 -41.97 0.10 -44.26
N ALA A 8 -41.74 1.35 -43.83
CA ALA A 8 -40.41 1.82 -43.42
C ALA A 8 -40.24 2.00 -41.90
N GLY A 9 -41.19 1.48 -41.11
CA GLY A 9 -41.26 1.71 -39.67
C GLY A 9 -41.58 3.17 -39.28
N HIS A 10 -41.77 3.41 -38.00
CA HIS A 10 -42.04 4.74 -37.45
C HIS A 10 -40.74 5.51 -37.18
N ALA A 11 -40.70 6.79 -37.55
CA ALA A 11 -39.62 7.71 -37.20
C ALA A 11 -39.98 8.53 -35.96
N TRP A 12 -39.75 7.95 -34.79
CA TRP A 12 -40.10 8.53 -33.50
C TRP A 12 -39.18 9.69 -33.10
N ARG A 13 -39.76 10.78 -32.59
CA ARG A 13 -39.04 11.86 -31.90
C ARG A 13 -39.96 12.45 -30.83
N SER A 14 -39.48 12.57 -29.60
CA SER A 14 -40.21 13.19 -28.48
C SER A 14 -41.66 12.72 -28.32
N GLY A 15 -41.90 11.39 -28.39
CA GLY A 15 -43.22 10.79 -28.16
C GLY A 15 -44.17 10.78 -29.37
N TYR A 16 -43.76 11.30 -30.53
CA TYR A 16 -44.57 11.25 -31.75
C TYR A 16 -43.76 10.88 -33.00
N CYS A 17 -44.41 10.26 -33.97
CA CYS A 17 -43.79 9.88 -35.24
C CYS A 17 -43.86 11.06 -36.22
N ARG A 18 -42.69 11.54 -36.69
CA ARG A 18 -42.61 12.66 -37.64
C ARG A 18 -43.22 12.36 -39.01
N ARG A 19 -43.43 11.09 -39.36
CA ARG A 19 -43.99 10.67 -40.66
C ARG A 19 -45.51 10.56 -40.67
N CYS A 20 -46.13 10.20 -39.54
CA CYS A 20 -47.58 9.93 -39.50
C CYS A 20 -48.34 10.63 -38.39
N GLY A 21 -47.67 11.37 -37.51
CA GLY A 21 -48.29 12.07 -36.38
C GLY A 21 -48.80 11.13 -35.27
N ALA A 22 -48.57 9.82 -35.37
CA ALA A 22 -48.93 8.89 -34.30
C ALA A 22 -48.14 9.26 -33.04
N THR A 23 -48.84 9.42 -31.93
CA THR A 23 -48.26 9.55 -30.59
C THR A 23 -48.15 8.16 -29.97
N HIS A 24 -47.02 7.83 -29.35
CA HIS A 24 -46.96 6.68 -28.45
C HIS A 24 -46.83 7.18 -27.02
N LYS A 25 -47.61 6.57 -26.13
CA LYS A 25 -47.32 6.66 -24.69
C LYS A 25 -46.06 5.81 -24.41
N GLU A 26 -45.45 6.08 -23.26
CA GLU A 26 -44.24 5.49 -22.67
C GLU A 26 -43.69 4.23 -23.36
N HIS A 27 -42.37 4.20 -23.54
CA HIS A 27 -41.69 3.01 -24.04
C HIS A 27 -42.10 1.76 -23.26
N GLN A 28 -42.60 0.75 -23.98
CA GLN A 28 -42.81 -0.58 -23.42
C GLN A 28 -41.48 -1.34 -23.49
N TRP A 29 -40.71 -1.27 -22.42
CA TRP A 29 -39.43 -1.94 -22.30
C TRP A 29 -39.61 -3.39 -21.89
N GLU A 30 -38.88 -4.29 -22.56
CA GLU A 30 -38.79 -5.71 -22.21
C GLU A 30 -37.32 -6.08 -22.07
N GLN A 31 -36.97 -6.81 -21.02
CA GLN A 31 -35.59 -7.19 -20.74
C GLN A 31 -35.12 -8.26 -21.74
N ILE A 32 -33.89 -8.10 -22.27
CA ILE A 32 -33.28 -9.12 -23.12
C ILE A 32 -32.70 -10.22 -22.21
N PRO A 33 -33.11 -11.50 -22.37
CA PRO A 33 -32.58 -12.60 -21.56
C PRO A 33 -31.05 -12.68 -21.62
N GLY A 34 -30.41 -12.83 -20.46
CA GLY A 34 -28.96 -12.93 -20.35
C GLY A 34 -28.18 -11.62 -20.57
N LYS A 35 -28.85 -10.48 -20.71
CA LYS A 35 -28.21 -9.17 -20.90
C LYS A 35 -28.77 -8.13 -19.93
N CYS A 36 -27.91 -7.22 -19.48
CA CYS A 36 -28.33 -6.02 -18.75
C CYS A 36 -28.77 -4.92 -19.74
N VAL A 37 -29.66 -5.29 -20.67
CA VAL A 37 -30.22 -4.41 -21.68
C VAL A 37 -31.72 -4.66 -21.77
N GLU A 38 -32.50 -3.59 -21.83
CA GLU A 38 -33.92 -3.62 -22.15
C GLU A 38 -34.16 -3.09 -23.56
N LYS A 39 -35.14 -3.66 -24.26
CA LYS A 39 -35.51 -3.29 -25.63
C LYS A 39 -36.97 -2.88 -25.68
N CYS A 40 -37.25 -1.77 -26.33
CA CYS A 40 -38.62 -1.35 -26.52
C CYS A 40 -39.28 -2.21 -27.61
N THR A 41 -40.36 -2.93 -27.26
CA THR A 41 -41.10 -3.82 -28.18
C THR A 41 -41.73 -3.08 -29.36
N ILE A 42 -41.99 -1.78 -29.19
CA ILE A 42 -42.65 -0.92 -30.20
C ILE A 42 -41.66 -0.32 -31.21
N CYS A 43 -40.53 0.21 -30.73
CA CYS A 43 -39.60 0.98 -31.58
C CYS A 43 -38.22 0.34 -31.74
N GLY A 44 -37.93 -0.75 -31.03
CA GLY A 44 -36.67 -1.48 -31.12
C GLY A 44 -35.47 -0.77 -30.47
N LYS A 45 -35.66 0.41 -29.86
CA LYS A 45 -34.60 1.11 -29.13
C LYS A 45 -34.13 0.25 -27.95
N GLU A 46 -32.84 0.28 -27.67
CA GLU A 46 -32.23 -0.40 -26.53
C GLU A 46 -31.81 0.62 -25.46
N SER A 47 -31.86 0.20 -24.20
CA SER A 47 -31.45 0.95 -23.02
C SER A 47 -30.67 0.03 -22.10
N ASN A 48 -29.59 0.54 -21.50
CA ASN A 48 -28.82 -0.23 -20.52
C ASN A 48 -29.53 -0.16 -19.17
N ILE A 49 -29.71 -1.32 -18.54
CA ILE A 49 -30.19 -1.40 -17.16
C ILE A 49 -29.00 -1.60 -16.23
N ALA A 50 -29.13 -1.12 -15.00
CA ALA A 50 -28.11 -1.33 -13.97
C ALA A 50 -27.92 -2.83 -13.71
N HIS A 51 -26.67 -3.23 -13.51
CA HIS A 51 -26.37 -4.61 -13.10
C HIS A 51 -26.88 -4.88 -11.69
N THR A 52 -27.56 -6.00 -11.50
CA THR A 52 -27.85 -6.57 -10.18
C THR A 52 -26.67 -7.44 -9.77
N TRP A 53 -25.78 -6.88 -8.94
CA TRP A 53 -24.56 -7.56 -8.50
C TRP A 53 -24.83 -8.45 -7.29
N GLU A 54 -24.50 -9.72 -7.41
CA GLU A 54 -24.44 -10.67 -6.30
C GLU A 54 -22.99 -10.99 -5.97
N ARG A 55 -22.65 -10.99 -4.69
CA ARG A 55 -21.28 -11.31 -4.27
C ARG A 55 -21.10 -12.83 -4.21
N ILE A 56 -20.12 -13.34 -4.95
CA ILE A 56 -19.72 -14.75 -4.96
C ILE A 56 -18.22 -14.79 -4.63
N GLY A 57 -17.91 -15.00 -3.36
CA GLY A 57 -16.54 -14.90 -2.86
C GLY A 57 -15.97 -13.50 -3.03
N CYS A 58 -14.84 -13.39 -3.73
CA CYS A 58 -14.15 -12.10 -3.96
C CYS A 58 -14.59 -11.36 -5.21
N VAL A 59 -15.48 -11.94 -5.99
CA VAL A 59 -15.98 -11.37 -7.23
C VAL A 59 -17.46 -11.06 -7.05
N SER A 60 -17.91 -9.96 -7.63
CA SER A 60 -19.35 -9.72 -7.78
C SER A 60 -19.77 -10.23 -9.14
N LYS A 61 -20.77 -11.12 -9.22
CA LYS A 61 -21.32 -11.57 -10.50
C LYS A 61 -22.68 -10.94 -10.71
N CYS A 62 -22.94 -10.47 -11.93
CA CYS A 62 -24.26 -9.99 -12.26
C CYS A 62 -25.21 -11.19 -12.39
N ALA A 63 -26.29 -11.21 -11.60
CA ALA A 63 -27.28 -12.29 -11.63
C ALA A 63 -27.98 -12.45 -12.99
N VAL A 64 -28.00 -11.38 -13.80
CA VAL A 64 -28.68 -11.36 -15.10
C VAL A 64 -27.76 -11.77 -16.24
N CYS A 65 -26.56 -11.16 -16.34
CA CYS A 65 -25.70 -11.34 -17.51
C CYS A 65 -24.37 -12.06 -17.22
N GLY A 66 -24.12 -12.45 -15.96
CA GLY A 66 -22.90 -13.16 -15.56
C GLY A 66 -21.61 -12.33 -15.64
N ALA A 67 -21.69 -11.04 -15.96
CA ALA A 67 -20.54 -10.15 -15.92
C ALA A 67 -19.90 -10.17 -14.53
N GLU A 68 -18.59 -10.02 -14.48
CA GLU A 68 -17.81 -9.98 -13.24
C GLU A 68 -17.45 -8.52 -12.91
N GLY A 69 -17.83 -8.08 -11.71
CA GLY A 69 -17.53 -6.77 -11.15
C GLY A 69 -16.20 -6.77 -10.38
N GLU A 70 -15.81 -5.60 -9.85
CA GLU A 70 -14.46 -5.40 -9.30
C GLU A 70 -14.02 -6.48 -8.31
N PRO A 71 -12.81 -7.02 -8.48
CA PRO A 71 -12.32 -8.12 -7.68
C PRO A 71 -11.69 -7.59 -6.38
N HIS A 72 -12.09 -8.21 -5.27
CA HIS A 72 -11.58 -8.02 -3.91
C HIS A 72 -11.88 -6.67 -3.22
N LEU A 73 -12.29 -6.77 -1.94
CA LEU A 73 -12.38 -5.62 -1.03
C LEU A 73 -11.08 -5.49 -0.23
N TRP A 74 -10.19 -4.60 -0.68
CA TRP A 74 -8.86 -4.40 -0.11
C TRP A 74 -8.89 -3.53 1.15
N VAL A 75 -8.33 -4.04 2.24
CA VAL A 75 -8.07 -3.33 3.48
C VAL A 75 -6.60 -3.57 3.82
N ASN A 76 -5.80 -2.50 3.90
CA ASN A 76 -4.34 -2.61 4.14
C ASN A 76 -3.64 -3.59 3.19
N HIS A 77 -3.95 -3.51 1.90
CA HIS A 77 -3.43 -4.42 0.86
C HIS A 77 -3.81 -5.90 1.01
N GLN A 78 -4.66 -6.25 1.98
CA GLN A 78 -5.20 -7.60 2.15
C GLN A 78 -6.70 -7.63 1.85
N CYS A 79 -7.15 -8.63 1.12
CA CYS A 79 -8.57 -8.77 0.86
C CYS A 79 -9.28 -9.22 2.14
N SER A 80 -10.23 -8.41 2.60
CA SER A 80 -11.06 -8.72 3.78
C SER A 80 -11.93 -9.97 3.65
N ILE A 81 -12.06 -10.53 2.44
CA ILE A 81 -12.91 -11.69 2.15
C ILE A 81 -12.10 -12.98 2.09
N CYS A 82 -10.99 -13.01 1.33
CA CYS A 82 -10.19 -14.22 1.13
C CYS A 82 -8.80 -14.18 1.78
N GLY A 83 -8.39 -13.05 2.36
CA GLY A 83 -7.07 -12.90 2.99
C GLY A 83 -5.89 -12.81 2.00
N THR A 84 -6.12 -12.87 0.69
CA THR A 84 -5.03 -12.70 -0.29
C THR A 84 -4.53 -11.25 -0.29
N TYR A 85 -3.26 -11.05 -0.64
CA TYR A 85 -2.70 -9.70 -0.82
C TYR A 85 -2.99 -9.12 -2.19
N ASP A 86 -2.93 -7.80 -2.35
CA ASP A 86 -3.04 -7.16 -3.66
C ASP A 86 -1.82 -7.48 -4.53
N LYS A 87 -1.92 -7.19 -5.83
CA LYS A 87 -0.85 -7.52 -6.77
C LYS A 87 0.48 -6.86 -6.40
N ALA A 88 0.47 -5.63 -5.88
CA ALA A 88 1.69 -4.92 -5.56
C ALA A 88 2.45 -5.59 -4.41
N VAL A 89 1.75 -6.06 -3.38
CA VAL A 89 2.34 -6.81 -2.27
C VAL A 89 2.69 -8.24 -2.68
N GLN A 90 1.86 -8.89 -3.50
CA GLN A 90 2.18 -10.22 -4.04
C GLN A 90 3.47 -10.21 -4.85
N ASP A 91 3.65 -9.19 -5.69
CA ASP A 91 4.83 -9.00 -6.51
C ASP A 91 6.10 -8.85 -5.63
N LEU A 92 6.01 -8.30 -4.41
CA LEU A 92 7.13 -8.21 -3.47
C LEU A 92 7.58 -9.56 -2.89
N PHE A 93 6.72 -10.57 -2.86
CA PHE A 93 7.14 -11.93 -2.50
C PHE A 93 7.98 -12.58 -3.61
N ASN A 94 7.94 -12.04 -4.84
CA ASN A 94 8.67 -12.57 -5.98
C ASN A 94 9.99 -11.83 -6.21
N ALA A 95 11.10 -12.49 -5.91
CA ALA A 95 12.45 -11.92 -6.04
C ALA A 95 12.80 -11.46 -7.47
N SER A 96 12.26 -12.12 -8.51
CA SER A 96 12.54 -11.71 -9.90
C SER A 96 11.89 -10.37 -10.23
N TYR A 97 10.69 -10.11 -9.68
CA TYR A 97 10.00 -8.84 -9.88
C TYR A 97 10.73 -7.69 -9.18
N VAL A 98 11.16 -7.90 -7.94
CA VAL A 98 11.89 -6.91 -7.13
C VAL A 98 13.14 -6.40 -7.86
N ASN A 99 13.83 -7.25 -8.61
CA ASN A 99 15.02 -6.85 -9.38
C ASN A 99 14.71 -6.01 -10.63
N THR A 100 13.45 -5.94 -11.07
CA THR A 100 13.04 -5.24 -12.31
C THR A 100 12.34 -3.90 -12.08
N ILE A 101 12.04 -3.58 -10.82
CA ILE A 101 11.27 -2.39 -10.45
C ILE A 101 12.19 -1.39 -9.73
N SER A 102 11.89 -0.10 -9.84
CA SER A 102 12.70 0.93 -9.19
C SER A 102 12.53 0.92 -7.67
N ASP A 103 13.63 1.17 -6.96
CA ASP A 103 13.68 1.24 -5.49
C ASP A 103 12.64 2.21 -4.91
N LYS A 104 12.41 3.35 -5.58
CA LYS A 104 11.41 4.34 -5.18
C LYS A 104 9.99 3.77 -5.15
N LYS A 105 9.65 2.89 -6.10
CA LYS A 105 8.31 2.28 -6.18
C LYS A 105 8.14 1.20 -5.12
N ILE A 106 9.19 0.41 -4.84
CA ILE A 106 9.21 -0.54 -3.72
C ILE A 106 9.01 0.21 -2.40
N GLN A 107 9.79 1.27 -2.16
CA GLN A 107 9.71 2.04 -0.92
C GLN A 107 8.32 2.64 -0.70
N LYS A 108 7.67 3.13 -1.76
CA LYS A 108 6.30 3.66 -1.68
C LYS A 108 5.30 2.59 -1.21
N ILE A 109 5.41 1.36 -1.73
CA ILE A 109 4.56 0.25 -1.32
C ILE A 109 4.85 -0.11 0.12
N LEU A 110 6.13 -0.32 0.49
CA LEU A 110 6.50 -0.67 1.85
C LEU A 110 5.96 0.38 2.84
N ASN A 111 6.08 1.67 2.52
CA ASN A 111 5.62 2.77 3.36
C ASN A 111 4.11 2.78 3.64
N SER A 112 3.28 2.18 2.78
CA SER A 112 1.83 2.08 3.03
C SER A 112 1.42 0.85 3.86
N LEU A 113 2.35 -0.07 4.13
CA LEU A 113 2.08 -1.29 4.89
C LEU A 113 2.09 -1.05 6.40
N ASN A 114 1.22 -1.77 7.09
CA ASN A 114 1.22 -1.85 8.55
C ASN A 114 2.31 -2.83 9.05
N GLN A 115 2.48 -2.88 10.38
CA GLN A 115 3.53 -3.71 11.01
C GLN A 115 3.31 -5.22 10.77
N GLU A 116 2.06 -5.70 10.78
CA GLU A 116 1.76 -7.12 10.57
C GLU A 116 2.09 -7.57 9.14
N THR A 117 1.68 -6.80 8.13
CA THR A 117 1.97 -7.10 6.73
C THR A 117 3.47 -6.99 6.44
N LEU A 118 4.16 -6.01 7.04
CA LEU A 118 5.63 -5.93 6.95
C LEU A 118 6.32 -7.15 7.58
N THR A 119 5.78 -7.63 8.71
CA THR A 119 6.28 -8.84 9.37
C THR A 119 6.09 -10.07 8.49
N GLU A 120 4.90 -10.26 7.92
CA GLU A 120 4.67 -11.35 6.98
C GLU A 120 5.56 -11.27 5.74
N LEU A 121 5.77 -10.08 5.20
CA LEU A 121 6.70 -9.86 4.10
C LEU A 121 8.14 -10.19 4.50
N ALA A 122 8.61 -9.77 5.67
CA ALA A 122 9.97 -10.09 6.10
C ALA A 122 10.19 -11.60 6.28
N ILE A 123 9.18 -12.32 6.78
CA ILE A 123 9.24 -13.77 6.98
C ILE A 123 9.17 -14.53 5.65
N LYS A 124 8.22 -14.17 4.78
CA LYS A 124 7.93 -14.94 3.56
C LYS A 124 8.69 -14.46 2.33
N ALA A 125 9.03 -13.17 2.26
CA ALA A 125 9.68 -12.59 1.09
C ALA A 125 11.19 -12.72 1.17
N LYS A 126 11.81 -13.13 0.06
CA LYS A 126 13.27 -13.10 -0.11
C LYS A 126 13.76 -11.73 -0.59
N CYS A 127 13.15 -10.66 -0.06
CA CYS A 127 13.39 -9.29 -0.48
C CYS A 127 14.16 -8.52 0.61
N ALA A 128 15.36 -8.05 0.29
CA ALA A 128 16.19 -7.28 1.22
C ALA A 128 15.48 -6.00 1.69
N TYR A 129 14.77 -5.31 0.79
CA TYR A 129 14.01 -4.10 1.13
C TYR A 129 12.92 -4.35 2.16
N ALA A 130 12.17 -5.46 2.03
CA ALA A 130 11.14 -5.82 3.00
C ALA A 130 11.74 -6.11 4.37
N CYS A 131 12.88 -6.81 4.41
CA CYS A 131 13.61 -7.09 5.66
C CYS A 131 14.11 -5.80 6.32
N HIS A 132 14.70 -4.88 5.56
CA HIS A 132 15.13 -3.57 6.07
C HIS A 132 13.94 -2.74 6.59
N ALA A 133 12.86 -2.65 5.81
CA ALA A 133 11.67 -1.92 6.22
C ALA A 133 11.04 -2.50 7.50
N ALA A 134 10.99 -3.83 7.62
CA ALA A 134 10.47 -4.48 8.83
C ALA A 134 11.36 -4.17 10.05
N LYS A 135 12.69 -4.27 9.90
CA LYS A 135 13.65 -3.90 10.96
C LYS A 135 13.44 -2.48 11.48
N ASP A 136 13.26 -1.53 10.56
CA ASP A 136 13.27 -0.11 10.90
C ASP A 136 11.89 0.39 11.34
N ARG A 137 10.80 -0.32 11.01
CA ARG A 137 9.42 0.19 11.18
C ARG A 137 8.49 -0.71 11.99
N VAL A 138 8.84 -1.98 12.21
CA VAL A 138 8.13 -2.80 13.18
C VAL A 138 8.67 -2.43 14.56
N VAL A 139 7.80 -1.89 15.40
CA VAL A 139 8.10 -1.48 16.78
C VAL A 139 7.50 -2.44 17.80
N ASP A 140 6.55 -3.28 17.38
CA ASP A 140 5.99 -4.34 18.21
C ASP A 140 7.03 -5.43 18.47
N THR A 141 7.35 -5.63 19.75
CA THR A 141 8.38 -6.58 20.19
C THR A 141 8.02 -8.02 19.88
N ALA A 142 6.74 -8.39 19.90
CA ALA A 142 6.28 -9.73 19.60
C ALA A 142 6.39 -10.02 18.09
N LEU A 143 6.08 -9.04 17.25
CA LEU A 143 6.28 -9.15 15.81
C LEU A 143 7.76 -9.25 15.44
N LEU A 144 8.63 -8.45 16.06
CA LEU A 144 10.09 -8.55 15.85
C LEU A 144 10.65 -9.90 16.28
N ALA A 145 10.20 -10.44 17.42
CA ALA A 145 10.57 -11.79 17.85
C ALA A 145 10.14 -12.83 16.82
N ARG A 146 8.90 -12.73 16.32
CA ARG A 146 8.38 -13.61 15.28
C ARG A 146 9.23 -13.56 14.00
N ILE A 147 9.66 -12.38 13.55
CA ILE A 147 10.59 -12.25 12.41
C ILE A 147 11.91 -12.96 12.73
N ALA A 148 12.48 -12.75 13.91
CA ALA A 148 13.74 -13.37 14.30
C ALA A 148 13.68 -14.91 14.40
N ASP A 149 12.50 -15.48 14.63
CA ASP A 149 12.29 -16.91 14.79
C ASP A 149 11.85 -17.62 13.50
N GLU A 150 11.03 -16.97 12.68
CA GLU A 150 10.44 -17.57 11.46
C GLU A 150 11.14 -17.18 10.16
N SER A 151 11.96 -16.12 10.15
CA SER A 151 12.60 -15.65 8.92
C SER A 151 13.76 -16.56 8.47
N ASP A 152 13.73 -16.97 7.22
CA ASP A 152 14.85 -17.65 6.56
C ASP A 152 16.00 -16.70 6.18
N ASN A 153 15.81 -15.39 6.31
CA ASN A 153 16.86 -14.41 6.00
C ASN A 153 17.85 -14.27 7.17
N GLU A 154 19.06 -14.83 7.00
CA GLU A 154 20.09 -14.83 8.04
C GLU A 154 20.53 -13.42 8.47
N TYR A 155 20.56 -12.45 7.54
CA TYR A 155 20.91 -11.07 7.85
C TYR A 155 19.93 -10.45 8.85
N ILE A 156 18.62 -10.59 8.61
CA ILE A 156 17.61 -9.99 9.51
C ILE A 156 17.61 -10.70 10.87
N VAL A 157 17.77 -12.03 10.89
CA VAL A 157 17.86 -12.81 12.14
C VAL A 157 19.05 -12.36 12.97
N ARG A 158 20.23 -12.19 12.35
CA ARG A 158 21.44 -11.73 13.04
C ARG A 158 21.28 -10.32 13.61
N GLU A 159 20.71 -9.41 12.82
CA GLU A 159 20.49 -8.03 13.27
C GLU A 159 19.47 -7.95 14.41
N LEU A 160 18.37 -8.69 14.34
CA LEU A 160 17.33 -8.69 15.39
C LEU A 160 17.80 -9.35 16.68
N ARG A 161 18.70 -10.34 16.60
CA ARG A 161 19.30 -11.00 17.76
C ARG A 161 20.51 -10.26 18.32
N LYS A 162 20.91 -9.13 17.72
CA LYS A 162 22.02 -8.32 18.22
C LYS A 162 21.69 -7.80 19.61
N LYS A 163 22.58 -8.09 20.56
CA LYS A 163 22.50 -7.63 21.94
C LYS A 163 23.20 -6.28 22.06
N PHE A 164 22.44 -5.28 22.49
CA PHE A 164 22.92 -3.95 22.85
C PHE A 164 23.12 -3.88 24.36
N ILE A 165 23.99 -3.00 24.83
CA ILE A 165 24.21 -2.76 26.26
C ILE A 165 23.71 -1.35 26.56
N CYS A 166 22.84 -1.22 27.57
CA CYS A 166 22.37 0.07 28.03
C CYS A 166 23.56 0.88 28.58
N PRO A 167 23.86 2.08 28.07
CA PRO A 167 24.98 2.87 28.56
C PRO A 167 24.75 3.38 29.99
N HIS A 168 23.50 3.47 30.44
CA HIS A 168 23.17 3.96 31.77
C HIS A 168 23.22 2.88 32.87
N CYS A 169 22.71 1.67 32.61
CA CYS A 169 22.61 0.63 33.64
C CYS A 169 23.35 -0.68 33.32
N GLY A 170 23.98 -0.79 32.15
CA GLY A 170 24.69 -2.00 31.73
C GLY A 170 23.79 -3.19 31.37
N ALA A 171 22.46 -3.05 31.47
CA ALA A 171 21.54 -4.11 31.10
C ALA A 171 21.67 -4.45 29.61
N THR A 172 21.66 -5.74 29.29
CA THR A 172 21.60 -6.19 27.90
C THR A 172 20.19 -5.99 27.37
N ILE A 173 20.08 -5.43 26.17
CA ILE A 173 18.82 -5.15 25.48
C ILE A 173 18.91 -5.80 24.10
N ASP A 174 17.98 -6.67 23.72
CA ASP A 174 17.92 -7.15 22.34
C ASP A 174 17.36 -6.06 21.40
N ALA A 175 17.58 -6.23 20.10
CA ALA A 175 17.14 -5.24 19.11
C ALA A 175 15.61 -5.03 19.13
N ALA A 176 14.84 -6.06 19.49
CA ALA A 176 13.39 -6.00 19.58
C ALA A 176 12.93 -5.05 20.69
N THR A 177 13.47 -5.22 21.89
CA THR A 177 13.18 -4.38 23.07
C THR A 177 13.69 -2.94 22.88
N LEU A 178 14.76 -2.77 22.10
CA LEU A 178 15.32 -1.46 21.78
C LEU A 178 14.52 -0.69 20.69
N ALA A 179 13.49 -1.30 20.08
CA ALA A 179 12.63 -0.63 19.11
C ALA A 179 11.82 0.54 19.72
N LEU A 180 11.58 0.50 21.03
CA LEU A 180 10.93 1.58 21.79
C LEU A 180 11.89 2.71 22.19
N CYS A 181 13.16 2.64 21.79
CA CYS A 181 14.24 3.54 22.23
C CYS A 181 14.29 3.71 23.76
N LYS A 182 13.90 2.68 24.52
CA LYS A 182 13.84 2.69 25.98
C LYS A 182 14.45 1.42 26.54
N CYS A 183 15.24 1.56 27.59
CA CYS A 183 15.75 0.43 28.34
C CYS A 183 14.63 -0.15 29.22
N HIS A 184 14.27 -1.41 28.99
CA HIS A 184 13.31 -2.12 29.85
C HIS A 184 13.72 -2.20 31.34
N ALA A 185 15.04 -2.18 31.64
CA ALA A 185 15.55 -2.34 33.00
C ALA A 185 15.57 -1.02 33.80
N CYS A 186 15.88 0.12 33.18
CA CYS A 186 16.01 1.40 33.89
C CYS A 186 15.10 2.52 33.36
N GLY A 187 14.33 2.28 32.29
CA GLY A 187 13.44 3.26 31.68
C GLY A 187 14.12 4.38 30.88
N ASN A 188 15.45 4.49 30.94
CA ASN A 188 16.18 5.51 30.20
C ASN A 188 16.05 5.33 28.69
N GLU A 189 16.07 6.45 27.98
CA GLU A 189 16.10 6.41 26.52
C GLU A 189 17.44 5.87 26.03
N VAL A 190 17.39 4.90 25.12
CA VAL A 190 18.56 4.35 24.45
C VAL A 190 18.35 4.51 22.95
N HIS A 191 19.10 5.42 22.36
CA HIS A 191 19.03 5.74 20.94
C HIS A 191 20.21 5.12 20.20
N ASP A 192 19.95 4.69 18.97
CA ASP A 192 20.94 4.16 18.03
C ASP A 192 21.09 5.20 16.91
N PHE A 193 21.92 6.22 17.19
CA PHE A 193 22.13 7.37 16.33
C PHE A 193 23.02 7.02 15.12
N TYR A 194 22.71 7.61 13.97
CA TYR A 194 23.59 7.64 12.80
C TYR A 194 23.73 9.06 12.29
N LYS A 195 24.88 9.33 11.65
CA LYS A 195 25.20 10.61 11.05
C LYS A 195 24.34 10.82 9.80
N VAL A 196 23.69 11.98 9.69
CA VAL A 196 22.75 12.26 8.60
C VAL A 196 23.38 13.16 7.53
N GLU A 197 24.15 14.18 7.91
CA GLU A 197 25.00 15.02 7.06
C GLU A 197 25.71 16.05 7.95
N ASP A 198 26.96 16.40 7.63
CA ASP A 198 27.72 17.46 8.33
C ASP A 198 27.52 18.78 7.54
N THR A 199 27.12 19.86 8.22
CA THR A 199 27.18 21.22 7.64
C THR A 199 28.48 21.87 8.11
N GLU A 200 29.46 21.93 7.22
CA GLU A 200 30.72 22.64 7.48
C GLU A 200 30.53 24.14 7.20
N ILE A 201 30.77 24.97 8.21
CA ILE A 201 30.94 26.42 8.03
C ILE A 201 32.43 26.70 8.17
N ASP A 202 33.05 27.08 7.06
CA ASP A 202 34.47 27.42 6.99
C ASP A 202 34.64 28.88 7.43
N MET A 203 35.20 29.10 8.63
CA MET A 203 35.59 30.42 9.12
C MET A 203 37.11 30.53 9.17
N PRO A 204 37.70 31.73 8.96
CA PRO A 204 39.14 31.91 8.77
C PRO A 204 40.05 31.31 9.86
N ASP A 205 39.54 31.18 11.09
CA ASP A 205 40.32 30.74 12.25
C ASP A 205 39.73 29.49 12.95
N PHE A 206 38.58 28.96 12.48
CA PHE A 206 37.88 27.82 13.07
C PHE A 206 37.00 27.08 12.06
N THR A 207 37.03 25.74 12.06
CA THR A 207 35.93 24.95 11.54
C THR A 207 34.90 24.73 12.66
N CYS A 208 33.74 25.37 12.56
CA CYS A 208 32.59 25.01 13.39
C CYS A 208 31.61 24.20 12.55
N GLY A 209 31.46 22.92 12.89
CA GLY A 209 30.49 22.03 12.27
C GLY A 209 29.34 21.78 13.22
N THR A 210 28.11 21.87 12.70
CA THR A 210 26.97 21.32 13.43
C THR A 210 26.78 19.89 12.92
N ARG A 211 27.03 18.90 13.78
CA ARG A 211 26.77 17.50 13.45
C ARG A 211 25.34 17.16 13.85
N TYR A 212 24.57 16.72 12.85
CA TYR A 212 23.23 16.18 13.07
C TYR A 212 23.29 14.66 13.11
N GLU A 213 22.88 14.09 14.23
CA GLU A 213 22.65 12.66 14.33
C GLU A 213 21.17 12.37 14.49
N LYS A 214 20.70 11.29 13.86
CA LYS A 214 19.31 10.87 13.92
C LYS A 214 19.21 9.44 14.40
N CYS A 215 18.26 9.16 15.27
CA CYS A 215 18.01 7.80 15.72
C CYS A 215 17.36 7.01 14.57
N LYS A 216 17.93 5.86 14.20
CA LYS A 216 17.42 5.00 13.10
C LYS A 216 15.96 4.56 13.28
N ARG A 217 15.45 4.61 14.51
CA ARG A 217 14.20 3.96 14.91
C ARG A 217 13.09 4.96 15.17
N CYS A 218 13.32 5.93 16.07
CA CYS A 218 12.31 6.94 16.41
C CYS A 218 12.45 8.24 15.60
N GLY A 219 13.52 8.39 14.81
CA GLY A 219 13.77 9.60 14.04
C GLY A 219 14.11 10.83 14.91
N LYS A 220 14.33 10.66 16.22
CA LYS A 220 14.78 11.74 17.10
C LYS A 220 16.13 12.26 16.61
N GLU A 221 16.23 13.57 16.47
CA GLU A 221 17.45 14.26 16.05
C GLU A 221 18.16 14.84 17.28
N THR A 222 19.48 14.78 17.28
CA THR A 222 20.35 15.41 18.27
C THR A 222 21.39 16.25 17.55
N GLU A 223 21.63 17.44 18.08
CA GLU A 223 22.63 18.38 17.60
C GLU A 223 23.88 18.27 18.46
N HIS A 224 25.00 17.92 17.85
CA HIS A 224 26.30 17.98 18.50
C HIS A 224 27.12 19.12 17.88
N LYS A 225 27.46 20.11 18.72
CA LYS A 225 28.41 21.15 18.34
C LYS A 225 29.82 20.61 18.58
N GLU A 226 30.51 20.26 17.50
CA GLU A 226 31.94 19.94 17.55
C GLU A 226 32.74 21.23 17.26
N PHE A 227 33.59 21.61 18.21
CA PHE A 227 34.56 22.69 18.03
C PHE A 227 35.94 22.06 17.83
N SER A 228 36.50 22.13 16.63
CA SER A 228 37.89 21.76 16.40
C SER A 228 38.76 23.01 16.27
N HIS A 229 39.74 23.13 17.16
CA HIS A 229 40.80 24.13 17.02
C HIS A 229 41.82 23.62 16.01
N TYR A 230 42.06 24.41 14.95
CA TYR A 230 43.18 24.20 14.06
C TYR A 230 44.44 24.70 14.78
N TRP A 231 45.28 23.77 15.27
CA TRP A 231 46.61 24.11 15.77
C TRP A 231 47.55 24.22 14.58
N GLU A 232 47.72 25.42 14.02
CA GLU A 232 48.88 25.69 13.16
C GLU A 232 50.12 25.73 14.06
N GLY A 233 50.88 24.64 14.08
CA GLY A 233 52.20 24.59 14.69
C GLY A 233 53.13 25.54 13.95
N HIS A 234 53.41 26.68 14.57
CA HIS A 234 54.53 27.56 14.26
C HIS A 234 55.86 26.96 14.76
#